data_AF-A0A1V6CIQ2-F1
#
_entry.id   AF-A0A1V6CIQ2-F1
#
_cell.length_a   1.000
_cell.length_b   1.000
_cell.length_c   1.000
_cell.angle_alpha   90.00
_cell.angle_beta   90.00
_cell.angle_gamma   90.00
#
_symmetry.space_group_name_H-M   'P 1'
#
loop_
_entity.id
_entity.type
_entity.pdbx_description
1 polymer ?
#
loop_
_entity_poly.entity_id
_entity_poly.type
_entity_poly.pdbx_seq_one_letter_code
_entity_poly.pdbx_strand_id
1 'polypeptide(L)' 'MIKEIRFTVTGIVREPNAGEWFLGNKGMPICATTDFRTTKFPILKVEVIEEDTMDVAPKKRQMRVA' A
#
# COMPACT_ATOMS: atom_id res chain seq x y z
N MET A 1 3.48 -15.33 2.97
CA MET A 1 2.45 -14.28 2.91
C MET A 1 3.16 -12.94 2.82
N ILE A 2 3.25 -12.37 1.62
CA ILE A 2 3.78 -11.02 1.43
C ILE A 2 2.56 -10.10 1.37
N LYS A 3 2.51 -9.11 2.27
CA LYS A 3 1.52 -8.03 2.23
C LYS A 3 2.24 -6.80 1.69
N GLU A 4 1.98 -6.45 0.45
CA GLU A 4 2.48 -5.20 -0.14
C GLU A 4 1.56 -4.06 0.27
N ILE A 5 2.12 -2.98 0.81
CA ILE A 5 1.36 -1.76 1.12
C ILE A 5 1.76 -0.69 0.10
N ARG A 6 0.82 -0.26 -0.74
CA ARG A 6 1.02 0.81 -1.72
C ARG A 6 0.44 2.12 -1.20
N PHE A 7 1.24 3.17 -1.33
CA PHE A 7 0.83 4.55 -1.05
C PHE A 7 0.76 5.32 -2.37
N THR A 8 -0.37 6.00 -2.61
CA THR A 8 -0.55 6.85 -3.81
C THR A 8 -0.87 8.27 -3.40
N VAL A 9 -0.13 9.23 -3.96
CA VAL A 9 -0.43 10.66 -3.76
C VAL A 9 -1.71 11.00 -4.50
N THR A 10 -2.72 11.49 -3.77
CA THR A 10 -4.05 11.77 -4.32
C THR A 10 -4.17 13.10 -5.05
N GLY A 11 -3.19 14.01 -4.86
CA GLY A 11 -3.25 15.40 -5.32
C GLY A 11 -4.07 16.33 -4.41
N ILE A 12 -4.73 15.79 -3.38
CA ILE A 12 -5.50 16.57 -2.40
C ILE A 12 -4.57 17.04 -1.28
N VAL A 13 -4.61 18.33 -0.94
CA VAL A 13 -3.85 18.91 0.18
C VAL A 13 -4.81 19.50 1.21
N ARG A 14 -4.90 18.88 2.38
CA ARG A 14 -5.77 19.32 3.49
C ARG A 14 -5.24 18.85 4.84
N GLU A 15 -5.88 19.28 5.92
CA GLU A 15 -5.64 18.76 7.26
C GLU A 15 -6.01 17.26 7.31
N PRO A 16 -5.07 16.37 7.69
CA PRO A 16 -5.36 14.94 7.86
C PRO A 16 -6.28 14.70 9.06
N ASN A 17 -7.27 13.82 8.88
CA ASN A 17 -8.09 13.30 9.98
C ASN A 17 -7.40 12.09 10.61
N ALA A 18 -7.77 11.75 11.84
CA ALA A 18 -7.30 10.55 12.51
C ALA A 18 -7.55 9.29 11.65
N GLY A 19 -6.51 8.46 11.51
CA GLY A 19 -6.52 7.24 10.69
C GLY A 19 -6.19 7.47 9.21
N GLU A 20 -6.11 8.71 8.74
CA GLU A 20 -5.72 8.99 7.37
C GLU A 20 -4.20 9.01 7.20
N TRP A 21 -3.75 8.62 6.00
CA TRP A 21 -2.36 8.69 5.62
C TRP A 21 -2.07 9.96 4.84
N PHE A 22 -0.92 10.57 5.09
CA PHE A 22 -0.48 11.78 4.41
C PHE A 22 1.03 11.77 4.18
N LEU A 23 1.50 12.61 3.26
CA LEU A 23 2.91 12.76 2.93
C LEU A 23 3.55 13.82 3.84
N GLY A 24 4.44 13.40 4.73
CA GLY A 24 5.16 14.32 5.62
C GLY A 24 6.29 15.08 4.92
N ASN A 25 6.93 16.01 5.65
CA ASN A 25 7.96 16.92 5.14
C ASN A 25 9.22 16.28 4.54
N LYS A 26 9.39 14.96 4.65
CA LYS A 26 10.51 14.19 4.06
C LYS A 26 10.06 13.23 2.97
N GLY A 27 8.84 13.38 2.44
CA GLY A 27 8.27 12.44 1.48
C GLY A 27 7.93 11.08 2.07
N MET A 28 7.87 10.98 3.41
CA MET A 28 7.53 9.73 4.10
C MET A 28 6.02 9.65 4.33
N PRO A 29 5.39 8.49 4.09
CA PRO A 29 4.01 8.25 4.46
C PRO A 29 3.87 8.21 5.99
N ILE A 30 2.93 8.98 6.53
CA ILE A 30 2.63 9.06 7.96
C ILE A 30 1.13 8.82 8.15
N CYS A 31 0.77 7.97 9.12
CA CYS A 31 -0.62 7.81 9.56
C CYS A 31 -0.92 8.82 10.67
N ALA A 32 -1.98 9.59 10.51
CA ALA A 32 -2.43 10.53 11.53
C ALA A 32 -3.00 9.77 12.74
N THR A 33 -2.39 9.94 13.91
CA THR A 33 -2.91 9.35 15.16
C THR A 33 -4.07 10.15 15.75
N THR A 34 -4.18 11.43 15.38
CA THR A 34 -5.21 12.37 15.78
C THR A 34 -5.54 13.31 14.62
N ASP A 35 -6.66 14.03 14.71
CA ASP A 35 -6.97 15.08 13.73
C ASP A 35 -5.94 16.21 13.81
N PHE A 36 -5.41 16.60 12.66
CA PHE A 36 -4.61 17.80 12.52
C PHE A 36 -5.55 18.99 12.37
N ARG A 37 -5.24 20.11 13.04
CA ARG A 37 -6.09 21.31 13.02
C ARG A 37 -5.37 22.57 12.53
N THR A 38 -4.09 22.43 12.18
CA THR A 38 -3.19 23.56 11.99
C THR A 38 -2.35 23.45 10.74
N THR A 39 -2.21 22.26 10.15
CA THR A 39 -1.30 22.05 9.02
C THR A 39 -1.90 21.10 8.01
N LYS A 40 -1.81 21.52 6.74
CA LYS A 40 -2.29 20.74 5.60
C LYS A 40 -1.15 19.93 5.02
N PHE A 41 -1.45 18.70 4.62
CA PHE A 41 -0.52 17.78 4.00
C PHE A 41 -1.14 17.14 2.75
N PRO A 42 -0.33 16.70 1.78
CA PRO A 42 -0.82 15.87 0.68
C PRO A 42 -1.38 14.55 1.23
N ILE A 43 -2.64 14.26 0.94
CA ILE A 43 -3.30 13.03 1.40
C ILE A 43 -2.89 11.85 0.53
N LEU A 44 -2.64 10.72 1.18
CA LEU A 44 -2.28 9.46 0.55
C LEU A 44 -3.47 8.50 0.57
N LYS A 45 -3.65 7.78 -0.54
CA LYS A 45 -4.49 6.58 -0.59
C LYS A 45 -3.61 5.38 -0.26
N VAL A 46 -4.11 4.48 0.58
CA VAL A 46 -3.41 3.24 0.96
C VAL A 46 -4.15 2.04 0.39
N GLU A 47 -3.42 1.14 -0.24
CA GLU A 47 -3.92 -0.14 -0.73
C GLU A 47 -3.04 -1.26 -0.16
N VAL A 48 -3.66 -2.25 0.47
CA VAL A 48 -2.96 -3.45 0.97
C VAL A 48 -3.25 -4.58 0.00
N ILE A 49 -2.19 -5.09 -0.62
CA ILE A 49 -2.25 -6.20 -1.56
C ILE A 49 -1.69 -7.42 -0.84
N GLU A 50 -2.54 -8.42 -0.63
CA GLU A 50 -2.14 -9.70 -0.05
C GLU A 50 -1.91 -10.68 -1.21
N GLU A 51 -0.65 -11.05 -1.46
CA GLU A 51 -0.36 -12.18 -2.34
C GLU A 51 -0.43 -13.47 -1.52
N ASP A 52 -1.50 -14.23 -1.74
CA ASP A 52 -1.59 -15.63 -1.34
C ASP A 52 -0.67 -16.44 -2.26
N THR A 53 0.58 -16.63 -1.84
CA THR A 53 1.40 -17.69 -2.41
C THR A 53 0.84 -19.05 -1.97
N MET A 54 -0.13 -19.57 -2.74
CA MET A 54 -0.40 -21.00 -2.77
C MET A 54 0.79 -21.70 -3.42
N ASP A 55 1.68 -22.23 -2.60
CA ASP A 55 2.64 -23.25 -3.05
C ASP A 55 1.98 -24.64 -3.05
N VAL A 56 2.51 -25.54 -3.90
CA VAL A 56 2.26 -27.00 -4.08
C VAL A 56 1.44 -27.36 -5.35
N ALA A 57 1.90 -28.10 -6.38
CA ALA A 57 3.16 -28.78 -6.73
C ALA A 57 3.11 -29.29 -8.21
N PRO A 58 3.81 -30.36 -8.68
CA PRO A 58 4.87 -30.26 -9.69
C PRO A 58 4.62 -31.01 -11.04
N LYS A 59 5.46 -30.70 -12.05
CA LYS A 59 5.86 -31.47 -13.25
C LYS A 59 4.82 -32.38 -13.96
N LYS A 60 4.52 -32.03 -15.22
CA LYS A 60 4.46 -33.02 -16.31
C LYS A 60 5.38 -32.60 -17.46
N ARG A 61 6.61 -33.12 -17.46
CA ARG A 61 7.30 -33.40 -18.73
C ARG A 61 6.51 -34.54 -19.37
N GLN A 62 5.75 -34.26 -20.42
CA GLN A 62 5.30 -35.30 -21.32
C GLN A 62 6.17 -35.19 -22.58
N MET A 63 7.31 -35.88 -22.56
CA MET A 63 7.94 -36.33 -23.81
C MET A 63 6.93 -37.24 -24.49
N ARG A 64 6.56 -36.92 -25.73
CA ARG A 64 6.08 -37.93 -26.68
C ARG A 64 7.03 -37.90 -27.86
N VAL A 65 7.83 -38.96 -27.94
CA VAL A 65 8.48 -39.43 -29.15
C VAL A 65 7.44 -40.27 -29.88
N ALA A 66 7.21 -39.97 -31.15
CA ALA A 66 6.76 -40.92 -32.16
C ALA A 66 7.29 -40.40 -33.50
#